data_AF-B4VUH0-F1
#
_entry.id   AF-B4VUH0-F1
#
_cell.length_a   1.000
_cell.length_b   1.000
_cell.length_c   1.000
_cell.angle_alpha   90.00
_cell.angle_beta   90.00
_cell.angle_gamma   90.00
#
_symmetry.space_group_name_H-M   'P 1'
#
loop_
_entity.id
_entity.type
_entity.pdbx_description
1 polymer ?
#
loop_
_entity_poly.entity_id
_entity_poly.type
_entity_poly.pdbx_seq_one_letter_code
_entity_poly.pdbx_strand_id
1 'polypeptide(L)' 'MGLPPQRWEQYHALLAKRRAEILTPEEQATLIEISDQIEQANACRIQYLIELASLRNTSLETLMQELGIKAPAYV' A
#
# COMPACT_ATOMS: atom_id res chain seq x y z
N MET A 1 -7.65 -1.20 -4.22
CA MET A 1 -6.61 -0.73 -3.26
C MET A 1 -6.68 0.79 -3.21
N GLY A 2 -6.36 1.43 -2.10
CA GLY A 2 -6.76 2.81 -1.73
C GLY A 2 -6.27 3.99 -2.60
N LEU A 3 -5.88 3.76 -3.85
CA LEU A 3 -5.58 4.78 -4.86
C LEU A 3 -6.35 4.49 -6.16
N PRO A 4 -6.69 5.52 -6.97
CA PRO A 4 -7.30 5.32 -8.27
C PRO A 4 -6.32 4.61 -9.24
N PRO A 5 -6.82 3.86 -10.25
CA PRO A 5 -5.99 3.06 -11.15
C PRO A 5 -4.85 3.85 -11.82
N GLN A 6 -5.13 5.08 -12.25
CA GLN A 6 -4.16 5.94 -12.91
C GLN A 6 -2.97 6.29 -12.00
N ARG A 7 -3.22 6.41 -10.69
CA ARG A 7 -2.15 6.67 -9.70
C ARG A 7 -1.27 5.45 -9.49
N TRP A 8 -1.84 4.24 -9.57
CA TRP A 8 -1.07 2.99 -9.57
C TRP A 8 -0.22 2.84 -10.83
N GLU A 9 -0.77 3.16 -12.00
CA GLU A 9 -0.01 3.16 -13.26
C GLU A 9 1.18 4.12 -13.20
N GLN A 10 0.95 5.34 -12.70
CA GLN A 10 2.01 6.32 -12.47
C GLN A 10 3.08 5.79 -11.49
N TYR A 11 2.67 5.22 -10.36
CA TYR A 11 3.58 4.62 -9.38
C TYR A 11 4.48 3.54 -10.01
N HIS A 12 3.89 2.60 -10.77
CA HIS A 12 4.64 1.54 -11.41
C HIS A 12 5.59 2.04 -12.50
N ALA A 13 5.17 3.06 -13.28
CA ALA A 13 6.04 3.71 -14.26
C ALA A 13 7.25 4.37 -13.60
N LEU A 14 7.03 5.10 -12.49
CA LEU A 14 8.11 5.73 -11.72
C LEU A 14 9.05 4.70 -11.08
N LEU A 15 8.53 3.58 -10.55
CA LEU A 15 9.36 2.48 -10.07
C LEU A 15 10.21 1.86 -11.18
N ALA A 16 9.68 1.70 -12.39
CA ALA A 16 10.44 1.21 -13.53
C ALA A 16 11.57 2.18 -13.91
N LYS A 17 11.30 3.49 -13.95
CA LYS A 17 12.32 4.52 -14.16
C LYS A 17 13.39 4.53 -13.08
N ARG A 18 13.00 4.38 -11.80
CA ARG A 18 13.93 4.26 -10.67
C ARG A 18 14.88 3.08 -10.85
N ARG A 19 14.35 1.91 -11.23
CA ARG A 19 15.15 0.69 -11.47
C ARG A 19 16.09 0.82 -12.67
N ALA A 20 15.70 1.62 -13.66
CA ALA A 20 16.52 1.94 -14.83
C ALA A 20 17.49 3.11 -14.60
N GLU A 21 17.52 3.70 -13.40
CA GLU A 21 18.37 4.85 -13.03
C GLU A 21 18.16 6.10 -13.90
N ILE A 22 16.97 6.26 -14.50
CA ILE A 22 16.61 7.41 -15.35
C ILE A 22 15.57 8.34 -14.71
N LEU A 23 15.29 8.14 -13.42
CA LEU A 23 14.27 8.91 -12.69
C LEU A 23 14.79 10.33 -12.40
N THR A 24 14.03 11.36 -12.81
CA THR A 24 14.41 12.74 -12.53
C THR A 24 14.12 13.12 -11.07
N PRO A 25 14.69 14.23 -10.54
CA PRO A 25 14.39 14.70 -9.19
C PRO A 25 12.89 15.00 -8.95
N GLU A 26 12.19 15.56 -9.95
CA GLU A 26 10.76 15.86 -9.87
C GLU A 26 9.93 14.56 -9.86
N GLU A 27 10.36 13.58 -10.64
CA GLU A 27 9.76 12.24 -10.68
C GLU A 27 10.00 11.47 -9.38
N GLN A 28 11.18 11.63 -8.77
CA GLN A 28 11.50 11.10 -7.44
C GLN A 28 10.61 11.72 -6.36
N ALA A 29 10.42 13.04 -6.37
CA ALA A 29 9.49 13.70 -5.45
C ALA A 29 8.06 13.16 -5.62
N THR A 30 7.62 12.95 -6.86
CA THR A 30 6.31 12.36 -7.16
C THR A 30 6.21 10.91 -6.67
N LEU A 31 7.27 10.11 -6.84
CA LEU A 31 7.30 8.73 -6.36
C LEU A 31 7.20 8.66 -4.83
N ILE A 32 7.85 9.57 -4.11
CA ILE A 32 7.73 9.71 -2.65
C ILE A 32 6.27 10.04 -2.29
N GLU A 33 5.69 11.08 -2.91
CA GLU A 33 4.31 11.50 -2.64
C GLU A 33 3.28 10.37 -2.81
N ILE A 34 3.42 9.56 -3.87
CA ILE A 34 2.52 8.42 -4.10
C ILE A 34 2.78 7.31 -3.07
N SER A 35 4.04 7.08 -2.69
CA SER A 35 4.40 6.08 -1.67
C SER A 35 3.77 6.44 -0.31
N ASP A 36 3.86 7.71 0.10
CA ASP A 36 3.26 8.20 1.33
C ASP A 36 1.73 7.99 1.33
N GLN A 37 1.06 8.23 0.20
CA GLN A 37 -0.38 7.98 0.07
C GLN A 37 -0.72 6.48 0.20
N ILE A 38 0.10 5.59 -0.36
CA ILE A 38 -0.08 4.13 -0.22
C ILE A 38 0.10 3.72 1.24
N GLU A 39 1.13 4.22 1.92
CA GLU A 39 1.42 3.94 3.32
C GLU A 39 0.28 4.41 4.23
N GLN A 40 -0.19 5.64 4.03
CA GLN A 40 -1.32 6.20 4.78
C GLN A 40 -2.59 5.38 4.57
N ALA A 41 -2.91 5.01 3.32
CA ALA A 41 -4.07 4.18 3.03
C ALA A 41 -3.97 2.79 3.66
N ASN A 42 -2.78 2.19 3.68
CA ASN A 42 -2.52 0.92 4.34
C ASN A 42 -2.64 1.04 5.87
N ALA A 43 -2.14 2.13 6.47
CA ALA A 43 -2.25 2.39 7.91
C ALA A 43 -3.72 2.54 8.34
N CYS A 44 -4.53 3.28 7.58
CA CYS A 44 -5.97 3.36 7.80
C CYS A 44 -6.64 1.98 7.65
N ARG A 45 -6.26 1.20 6.64
CA ARG A 45 -6.80 -0.15 6.45
C ARG A 45 -6.51 -1.07 7.63
N ILE A 46 -5.29 -1.03 8.19
CA ILE A 46 -4.95 -1.85 9.37
C ILE A 46 -5.81 -1.46 10.57
N GLN A 47 -6.07 -0.17 10.79
CA GLN A 47 -6.97 0.28 11.87
C GLN A 47 -8.37 -0.30 11.72
N TYR A 48 -8.97 -0.26 10.52
CA TYR A 48 -10.27 -0.86 10.27
C TYR A 48 -10.28 -2.39 10.43
N LEU A 49 -9.19 -3.06 10.06
CA LEU A 49 -9.08 -4.51 10.25
C LEU A 49 -8.99 -4.88 11.73
N ILE A 50 -8.30 -4.08 12.55
CA ILE A 50 -8.25 -4.26 14.01
C ILE A 50 -9.65 -4.10 14.62
N GLU A 51 -10.38 -3.05 14.22
CA GLU A 51 -11.75 -2.81 14.68
C GLU A 51 -12.68 -3.97 14.28
N LEU A 52 -12.59 -4.42 13.02
CA LEU A 52 -13.38 -5.54 12.53
C LEU A 52 -13.06 -6.85 13.25
N ALA A 53 -11.78 -7.11 13.57
CA ALA A 53 -11.37 -8.29 14.31
C ALA A 53 -11.97 -8.29 15.73
N SER A 54 -11.95 -7.13 16.38
CA SER A 54 -12.59 -6.92 17.68
C SER A 54 -14.10 -7.20 17.64
N LEU A 55 -14.82 -6.65 16.67
CA LEU A 55 -16.27 -6.88 16.50
C LEU A 55 -16.60 -8.36 16.24
N ARG A 56 -15.70 -9.10 15.60
CA ARG A 56 -15.86 -10.53 15.30
C ARG A 56 -15.31 -11.45 16.41
N ASN A 57 -14.80 -10.90 17.50
CA ASN A 57 -14.15 -11.66 18.57
C ASN A 57 -13.06 -12.62 18.05
N THR A 58 -12.28 -12.17 17.05
CA THR A 58 -11.19 -12.94 16.46
C THR A 58 -9.90 -12.13 16.48
N SER A 59 -8.76 -12.78 16.20
CA SER A 59 -7.49 -12.07 16.09
C SER A 59 -7.39 -11.35 14.73
N LEU A 60 -6.56 -10.30 14.66
CA LEU A 60 -6.27 -9.62 13.39
C LEU A 60 -5.72 -10.60 12.35
N GLU A 61 -4.84 -11.52 12.77
CA GLU A 61 -4.23 -12.51 11.89
C GLU A 61 -5.27 -13.46 11.31
N THR A 62 -6.14 -14.04 12.14
CA THR A 62 -7.23 -14.92 11.70
C THR A 62 -8.16 -14.19 10.74
N LEU A 63 -8.55 -12.95 11.07
CA LEU A 63 -9.37 -12.13 10.18
C LEU A 63 -8.70 -11.90 8.82
N MET A 64 -7.40 -11.55 8.81
CA MET A 64 -6.67 -11.33 7.57
C MET A 64 -6.56 -12.60 6.73
N GLN A 65 -6.36 -13.77 7.35
CA GLN A 65 -6.37 -15.06 6.67
C GLN A 65 -7.74 -15.37 6.05
N GLU A 66 -8.84 -15.18 6.79
CA GLU A 66 -10.21 -15.36 6.31
C GLU A 66 -10.56 -14.45 5.11
N LEU A 67 -10.07 -13.22 5.14
CA LEU A 67 -10.27 -12.24 4.06
C LEU A 67 -9.28 -12.41 2.89
N GLY A 68 -8.37 -13.38 2.95
CA GLY A 68 -7.34 -13.59 1.92
C GLY A 68 -6.32 -12.45 1.83
N ILE A 69 -6.18 -11.65 2.89
CA ILE A 69 -5.24 -10.53 2.96
C ILE A 69 -3.88 -11.06 3.42
N LYS A 70 -2.92 -11.09 2.49
CA LYS A 70 -1.53 -11.44 2.80
C LYS A 70 -0.80 -10.22 3.35
N ALA A 71 -0.01 -10.43 4.41
CA ALA A 71 0.99 -9.44 4.79
C ALA A 71 1.96 -9.23 3.60
N PRO A 72 2.35 -7.98 3.28
CA PRO A 72 3.37 -7.76 2.28
C PRO A 72 4.65 -8.50 2.70
N ALA A 73 5.25 -9.24 1.77
CA ALA A 73 6.56 -9.83 1.99
C ALA A 73 7.56 -8.67 2.10
N TYR A 74 8.15 -8.49 3.28
CA TYR A 74 9.34 -7.64 3.42
C TYR A 74 10.48 -8.38 2.70
N VAL A 75 10.98 -7.80 1.61
CA VAL A 75 12.19 -8.23 0.88
C VAL A 75 13.18 -7.08 0.93
#